data_AF-A0A0C1FSC9-F1
#
_entry.id   AF-A0A0C1FSC9-F1
#
_cell.length_a   1.000
_cell.length_b   1.000
_cell.length_c   1.000
_cell.angle_alpha   90.00
_cell.angle_beta   90.00
_cell.angle_gamma   90.00
#
_symmetry.space_group_name_H-M   'P 1'
#
loop_
_entity.id
_entity.type
_entity.pdbx_description
1 polymer ?
#
loop_
_entity_poly.entity_id
_entity_poly.type
_entity_poly.pdbx_seq_one_letter_code
_entity_poly.pdbx_strand_id
1 'polypeptide(L)'
;MIELDYFFTQSDEESSHYQLIQFSQNEPWRLVQDGELLGSLEKWNGKWKQLSGSPFSDALLEGICKLIESQHYHRLPAQLLSRWGNVIAEVITKSDDEYLVICKEAVSFKSFAGIFSKFVSTMLKDEWPVRFQLFNADFSEDFEITAHPVKASYSFGWKD
;
A
#
# COMPACT_ATOMS: atom_id res chain seq x y z
N MET A 1 5.62 8.69 -2.93
CA MET A 1 4.87 9.62 -2.06
C MET A 1 3.43 9.17 -2.07
N ILE A 2 2.81 9.06 -0.89
CA ILE A 2 1.40 8.71 -0.72
C ILE A 2 0.71 9.93 -0.10
N GLU A 3 -0.45 10.28 -0.64
CA GLU A 3 -1.28 11.37 -0.15
C GLU A 3 -2.71 10.86 0.00
N LEU A 4 -3.32 11.12 1.16
CA LEU A 4 -4.69 10.73 1.46
C LEU A 4 -5.47 11.95 1.94
N ASP A 5 -6.65 12.14 1.38
CA ASP A 5 -7.62 13.12 1.87
C ASP A 5 -8.45 12.52 3.01
N TYR A 6 -8.50 13.24 4.12
CA TYR A 6 -9.30 12.88 5.28
C TYR A 6 -10.29 14.00 5.63
N PHE A 7 -11.58 13.68 5.52
CA PHE A 7 -12.66 14.57 5.96
C PHE A 7 -13.10 14.13 7.35
N PHE A 8 -12.96 15.03 8.32
CA PHE A 8 -13.32 14.81 9.70
C PHE A 8 -14.51 15.68 10.07
N THR A 9 -15.57 15.06 10.56
CA THR A 9 -16.74 15.76 11.11
C THR A 9 -16.84 15.41 12.58
N GLN A 10 -16.64 16.41 13.44
CA GLN A 10 -16.99 16.31 14.85
C GLN A 10 -18.46 16.71 14.99
N SER A 11 -19.21 16.02 15.84
CA SER A 11 -20.67 16.11 15.96
C SER A 11 -21.21 17.55 15.84
N ASP A 12 -22.07 17.79 14.84
CA ASP A 12 -22.72 19.08 14.50
C ASP A 12 -21.81 20.26 14.06
N GLU A 13 -20.53 20.03 13.76
CA GLU A 13 -19.61 21.05 13.22
C GLU A 13 -19.36 20.90 11.71
N GLU A 14 -18.82 21.96 11.08
CA GLU A 14 -18.35 21.93 9.70
C GLU A 14 -17.24 20.88 9.52
N SER A 15 -17.32 20.11 8.44
CA SER A 15 -16.31 19.11 8.10
C SER A 15 -14.95 19.77 7.86
N SER A 16 -13.97 19.39 8.67
CA SER A 16 -12.56 19.78 8.47
C SER A 16 -11.91 18.86 7.44
N HIS A 17 -11.12 19.43 6.54
CA HIS A 17 -10.33 18.69 5.55
C HIS A 17 -8.87 18.65 5.96
N TYR A 18 -8.33 17.44 6.03
CA TYR A 18 -6.93 17.18 6.34
C TYR A 18 -6.29 16.38 5.20
N GLN A 19 -5.01 16.66 4.95
CA GLN A 19 -4.16 15.88 4.05
C GLN A 19 -3.17 15.07 4.89
N LEU A 20 -3.11 13.77 4.62
CA LEU A 20 -2.13 12.85 5.19
C LEU A 20 -1.09 12.55 4.13
N ILE A 21 0.16 12.93 4.38
CA ILE A 21 1.25 12.79 3.42
C ILE A 21 2.34 11.89 4.00
N GLN A 22 2.69 10.83 3.26
CA GLN A 22 3.86 10.02 3.52
C GLN A 22 4.82 10.11 2.34
N PHE A 23 5.98 10.72 2.54
CA PHE A 23 6.96 10.89 1.46
C PHE A 23 7.61 9.56 1.04
N SER A 24 7.90 8.69 2.00
CA SER A 24 8.46 7.36 1.79
C SER A 24 7.96 6.34 2.84
N GLN A 25 8.00 5.04 2.55
CA GLN A 25 7.43 3.99 3.41
C GLN A 25 7.94 3.95 4.85
N ASN A 26 9.17 4.41 5.08
CA ASN A 26 9.81 4.43 6.39
C ASN A 26 9.80 5.80 7.04
N GLU A 27 9.13 6.77 6.41
CA GLU A 27 8.93 8.08 7.00
C GLU A 27 7.60 8.16 7.74
N PRO A 28 7.55 8.99 8.80
CA PRO A 28 6.31 9.33 9.46
C PRO A 28 5.31 9.95 8.47
N TRP A 29 4.04 9.61 8.68
CA TRP A 29 2.92 10.32 8.09
C TRP A 29 2.88 11.74 8.66
N ARG A 30 2.58 12.71 7.80
CA ARG A 30 2.42 14.13 8.15
C ARG A 30 0.97 14.51 7.98
N LEU A 31 0.39 15.13 8.99
CA LEU A 31 -0.96 15.68 8.94
C LEU A 31 -0.87 17.16 8.59
N VAL A 32 -1.53 17.56 7.51
CA VAL A 32 -1.54 18.92 7.00
C VAL A 32 -3.00 19.40 6.93
N GLN A 33 -3.24 20.66 7.28
CA GLN A 33 -4.53 21.33 7.10
C GLN A 33 -4.28 22.72 6.53
N ASP A 34 -4.97 23.08 5.44
CA ASP A 34 -4.82 24.38 4.77
C ASP A 34 -3.36 24.76 4.44
N GLY A 35 -2.52 23.75 4.16
CA GLY A 35 -1.10 23.92 3.87
C GLY A 35 -0.19 24.02 5.10
N GLU A 36 -0.74 24.01 6.32
CA GLU A 36 0.03 24.01 7.57
C GLU A 36 0.26 22.59 8.10
N LEU A 37 1.51 22.27 8.47
CA LEU A 37 1.86 21.00 9.11
C LEU A 37 1.40 21.01 10.58
N LEU A 38 0.38 20.22 10.89
CA LEU A 38 -0.15 20.10 12.25
C LEU A 38 0.67 19.15 13.12
N GLY A 39 1.27 18.13 12.51
CA GLY A 39 2.10 17.15 13.22
C GLY A 39 2.42 15.93 12.39
N SER A 40 3.06 14.95 13.02
CA SER A 40 3.46 13.71 12.38
C SER A 40 3.15 12.49 13.23
N LEU A 41 2.94 11.35 12.57
CA LEU A 41 2.55 10.08 13.20
C LEU A 41 3.27 8.89 12.56
N GLU A 42 3.64 7.93 13.40
CA GLU A 42 4.34 6.71 13.00
C GLU A 42 3.77 5.51 13.76
N LYS A 43 3.80 4.34 13.12
CA LYS A 43 3.41 3.08 13.75
C LYS A 43 4.63 2.39 14.34
N TRP A 44 4.73 2.39 15.66
CA TRP A 44 5.80 1.69 16.39
C TRP A 44 5.25 0.50 17.17
N ASN A 45 5.82 -0.70 16.95
CA ASN A 45 5.38 -1.95 17.57
C ASN A 45 3.86 -2.19 17.44
N GLY A 46 3.31 -1.92 16.25
CA GLY A 46 1.89 -2.10 15.97
C GLY A 46 0.97 -1.02 16.52
N LYS A 47 1.49 0.00 17.22
CA LYS A 47 0.72 1.11 17.77
C LYS A 47 1.08 2.42 17.09
N TRP A 48 0.07 3.14 16.63
CA TRP A 48 0.25 4.50 16.12
C TRP A 48 0.59 5.45 17.26
N LYS A 49 1.57 6.32 17.01
CA LYS A 49 1.99 7.36 17.93
C LYS A 49 2.20 8.65 17.16
N GLN A 50 1.70 9.74 17.71
CA GLN A 50 2.09 11.07 17.28
C GLN A 50 3.53 11.34 17.74
N LEU A 51 4.36 11.83 16.83
CA LEU A 51 5.78 12.15 17.05
C LEU A 51 6.02 13.65 17.26
N SER A 52 5.19 14.49 16.64
CA SER A 52 5.37 15.95 16.66
C SER A 52 4.04 16.69 16.57
N GLY A 53 4.06 17.99 16.89
CA GLY A 53 2.89 18.86 16.84
C GLY A 53 2.08 18.89 18.14
N SER A 54 1.00 19.67 18.13
CA SER A 54 0.03 19.70 19.21
C SER A 54 -0.74 18.38 19.27
N PRO A 55 -1.02 17.82 20.47
CA PRO A 55 -1.72 16.55 20.59
C PRO A 55 -3.02 16.54 19.79
N PHE A 56 -3.18 15.56 18.90
CA PHE A 56 -4.42 15.35 18.19
C PHE A 56 -5.51 14.87 19.16
N SER A 57 -6.76 15.21 18.88
CA SER A 57 -7.87 14.60 19.61
C SER A 57 -7.90 13.09 19.36
N ASP A 58 -8.35 12.31 20.34
CA ASP A 58 -8.41 10.85 20.21
C ASP A 58 -9.26 10.42 19.00
N ALA A 59 -10.36 11.14 18.74
CA ALA A 59 -11.24 10.88 17.60
C ALA A 59 -10.55 11.12 16.25
N LEU A 60 -9.80 12.21 16.12
CA LEU A 60 -9.03 12.52 14.91
C LEU A 60 -7.93 11.49 14.70
N LEU A 61 -7.17 11.16 15.76
CA LEU A 61 -6.12 10.15 15.69
C LEU A 61 -6.67 8.78 15.29
N GLU A 62 -7.78 8.35 15.90
CA GLU A 62 -8.42 7.06 15.57
C GLU A 62 -8.88 7.04 14.11
N GLY A 63 -9.49 8.11 13.62
CA GLY A 63 -9.94 8.25 12.24
C GLY A 63 -8.80 8.18 11.22
N ILE A 64 -7.73 8.95 11.46
CA ILE A 64 -6.50 8.92 10.66
C ILE A 64 -5.91 7.52 10.62
N CYS A 65 -5.76 6.88 11.78
CA CYS A 65 -5.18 5.54 11.86
C CYS A 65 -6.03 4.53 11.07
N LYS A 66 -7.35 4.58 11.19
CA LYS A 66 -8.26 3.71 10.42
C LYS A 66 -8.10 3.94 8.92
N LEU A 67 -8.02 5.19 8.47
CA LEU A 67 -7.84 5.52 7.07
C LEU A 67 -6.51 4.99 6.53
N ILE A 68 -5.40 5.13 7.27
CA ILE A 68 -4.10 4.62 6.85
C ILE A 68 -4.11 3.09 6.77
N GLU A 69 -4.69 2.41 7.76
CA GLU A 69 -4.77 0.94 7.78
C GLU A 69 -5.69 0.39 6.67
N SER A 70 -6.74 1.14 6.29
CA SER A 70 -7.67 0.73 5.23
C SER A 70 -7.02 0.76 3.85
N GLN A 71 -5.95 1.54 3.66
CA GLN A 71 -5.28 1.59 2.36
C GLN A 71 -4.49 0.32 2.00
N HIS A 72 -4.40 -0.66 2.90
CA HIS A 72 -3.83 -1.99 2.64
C HIS A 72 -2.39 -2.04 2.09
N TYR A 73 -1.66 -0.91 2.04
CA TYR A 73 -0.31 -0.80 1.46
C TYR A 73 0.72 -1.80 2.03
N HIS A 74 0.55 -2.21 3.28
CA HIS A 74 1.45 -3.17 3.93
C HIS A 74 1.12 -4.64 3.65
N ARG A 75 -0.06 -4.94 3.09
CA ARG A 75 -0.54 -6.33 2.95
C ARG A 75 0.00 -6.99 1.70
N LEU A 76 0.02 -6.28 0.57
CA LEU A 76 0.45 -6.88 -0.70
C LEU A 76 1.93 -7.30 -0.69
N PRO A 77 2.90 -6.47 -0.24
CA PRO A 77 4.29 -6.91 -0.12
C PRO A 77 4.45 -8.16 0.75
N ALA A 78 3.79 -8.18 1.92
CA ALA A 78 3.82 -9.32 2.83
C ALA A 78 3.20 -10.58 2.21
N GLN A 79 2.12 -10.45 1.43
CA GLN A 79 1.49 -11.56 0.72
C GLN A 79 2.37 -12.10 -0.41
N LEU A 80 3.01 -11.21 -1.18
CA LEU A 80 3.96 -11.58 -2.23
C LEU A 80 5.14 -12.36 -1.64
N LEU A 81 5.74 -11.86 -0.56
CA LEU A 81 6.81 -12.55 0.16
C LEU A 81 6.34 -13.86 0.80
N SER A 82 5.11 -13.93 1.31
CA SER A 82 4.57 -15.18 1.85
C SER A 82 4.36 -16.25 0.76
N ARG A 83 3.97 -15.85 -0.45
CA ARG A 83 3.69 -16.78 -1.56
C ARG A 83 4.95 -17.20 -2.30
N TRP A 84 5.87 -16.26 -2.49
CA TRP A 84 7.06 -16.41 -3.33
C TRP A 84 8.36 -16.12 -2.60
N GLY A 85 8.40 -16.21 -1.27
CA GLY A 85 9.61 -15.89 -0.48
C GLY A 85 10.84 -16.78 -0.75
N ASN A 86 10.68 -17.90 -1.45
CA ASN A 86 11.79 -18.70 -1.98
C ASN A 86 12.36 -18.16 -3.30
N VAL A 87 11.66 -17.24 -3.96
CA VAL A 87 11.99 -16.67 -5.28
C VAL A 87 12.22 -15.16 -5.21
N ILE A 88 11.41 -14.45 -4.42
CA ILE A 88 11.50 -13.00 -4.18
C ILE A 88 12.43 -12.76 -2.98
N ALA A 89 13.39 -11.87 -3.15
CA ALA A 89 14.25 -11.36 -2.09
C ALA A 89 13.56 -10.22 -1.34
N GLU A 90 12.98 -9.28 -2.08
CA GLU A 90 12.42 -8.05 -1.52
C GLU A 90 11.25 -7.53 -2.37
N VAL A 91 10.30 -6.86 -1.71
CA VAL A 91 9.23 -6.10 -2.37
C VAL A 91 9.19 -4.71 -1.76
N ILE A 92 9.43 -3.70 -2.58
CA ILE A 92 9.49 -2.29 -2.20
C ILE A 92 8.26 -1.60 -2.78
N THR A 93 7.51 -0.86 -1.97
CA THR A 93 6.40 -0.04 -2.47
C THR A 93 6.92 1.35 -2.84
N LYS A 94 6.65 1.80 -4.07
CA LYS A 94 7.05 3.11 -4.59
C LYS A 94 5.94 4.14 -4.41
N SER A 95 4.71 3.74 -4.71
CA SER A 95 3.48 4.52 -4.55
C SER A 95 2.32 3.59 -4.15
N ASP A 96 1.12 4.16 -4.03
CA ASP A 96 -0.12 3.43 -3.85
C ASP A 96 -0.41 2.41 -4.96
N ASP A 97 0.03 2.70 -6.19
CA ASP A 97 -0.18 1.89 -7.38
C ASP A 97 1.11 1.28 -7.97
N GLU A 98 2.27 1.40 -7.32
CA GLU A 98 3.54 0.91 -7.86
C GLU A 98 4.39 0.13 -6.86
N TYR A 99 4.85 -1.04 -7.30
CA TYR A 99 5.74 -1.92 -6.53
C TYR A 99 6.96 -2.33 -7.35
N LEU A 100 8.08 -2.44 -6.66
CA LEU A 100 9.32 -3.00 -7.17
C LEU A 100 9.57 -4.35 -6.50
N VAL A 101 9.82 -5.39 -7.29
CA VAL A 101 10.01 -6.77 -6.83
C VAL A 101 11.39 -7.24 -7.24
N ILE A 102 12.23 -7.59 -6.27
CA ILE A 102 13.60 -8.06 -6.51
C ILE A 102 13.65 -9.57 -6.31
N CYS A 103 14.11 -10.30 -7.31
CA CYS A 103 14.26 -11.76 -7.24
C CYS A 103 15.57 -12.17 -6.54
N LYS A 104 15.57 -13.37 -5.97
CA LYS A 104 16.78 -14.02 -5.43
C LYS A 104 17.68 -14.51 -6.56
N GLU A 105 18.95 -14.74 -6.21
CA GLU A 105 19.92 -15.39 -7.09
C GLU A 105 19.47 -16.80 -7.50
N ALA A 106 19.99 -17.28 -8.63
CA ALA A 106 19.74 -18.62 -9.18
C ALA A 106 18.26 -18.95 -9.51
N VAL A 107 17.39 -17.94 -9.59
CA VAL A 107 16.02 -18.07 -10.09
C VAL A 107 16.02 -17.90 -11.61
N SER A 108 15.22 -18.70 -12.32
CA SER A 108 14.89 -18.41 -13.73
C SER A 108 13.96 -17.18 -13.81
N PHE A 109 14.56 -16.00 -13.99
CA PHE A 109 13.85 -14.71 -13.99
C PHE A 109 12.68 -14.69 -14.99
N LYS A 110 12.93 -15.07 -16.24
CA LYS A 110 11.90 -15.11 -17.30
C LYS A 110 10.74 -16.05 -16.96
N SER A 111 11.04 -17.22 -16.40
CA SER A 111 10.01 -18.17 -15.98
C SER A 111 9.17 -17.60 -14.85
N PHE A 112 9.82 -16.98 -13.86
CA PHE A 112 9.11 -16.34 -12.75
C PHE A 112 8.26 -15.16 -13.22
N ALA A 113 8.78 -14.24 -14.03
CA ALA A 113 8.02 -13.12 -14.58
C ALA A 113 6.77 -13.59 -15.35
N GLY A 114 6.89 -14.66 -16.14
CA GLY A 114 5.76 -15.28 -16.84
C GLY A 114 4.72 -15.93 -15.93
N ILE A 115 5.11 -16.43 -14.76
CA ILE A 115 4.17 -16.93 -13.74
C ILE A 115 3.55 -15.74 -12.99
N PHE A 116 4.39 -14.83 -12.50
CA PHE A 116 3.99 -13.65 -11.74
C PHE A 116 2.89 -12.86 -12.45
N SER A 117 3.10 -12.57 -13.74
CA SER A 117 2.16 -11.84 -14.59
C SER A 117 0.76 -12.45 -14.67
N LYS A 118 0.64 -13.78 -14.55
CA LYS A 118 -0.64 -14.49 -14.61
C LYS A 118 -1.37 -14.52 -13.27
N PHE A 119 -0.64 -14.41 -12.15
CA PHE A 119 -1.18 -14.64 -10.81
C PHE A 119 -1.34 -13.37 -9.99
N VAL A 120 -0.51 -12.35 -10.20
CA VAL A 120 -0.51 -11.16 -9.33
C VAL A 120 -1.87 -10.44 -9.32
N SER A 121 -2.57 -10.41 -10.45
CA SER A 121 -3.93 -9.83 -10.58
C SER A 121 -4.96 -10.44 -9.62
N THR A 122 -4.81 -11.72 -9.24
CA THR A 122 -5.73 -12.38 -8.30
C THR A 122 -5.42 -12.03 -6.84
N MET A 123 -4.28 -11.41 -6.57
CA MET A 123 -3.86 -10.98 -5.24
C MET A 123 -4.26 -9.52 -4.96
N LEU A 124 -4.58 -8.75 -6.01
CA LEU A 124 -5.07 -7.39 -5.89
C LEU A 124 -6.49 -7.41 -5.31
N LYS A 125 -6.67 -6.68 -4.21
CA LYS A 125 -7.98 -6.50 -3.57
C LYS A 125 -8.57 -5.12 -3.83
N ASP A 126 -7.74 -4.19 -4.24
CA ASP A 126 -8.11 -2.81 -4.51
C ASP A 126 -8.78 -2.70 -5.88
N GLU A 127 -9.55 -1.64 -6.14
CA GLU A 127 -10.31 -1.49 -7.39
C GLU A 127 -9.48 -0.94 -8.55
N TRP A 128 -8.25 -0.49 -8.28
CA TRP A 128 -7.36 0.19 -9.24
C TRP A 128 -6.26 -0.73 -9.80
N PRO A 129 -5.77 -0.46 -11.02
CA PRO A 129 -4.61 -1.14 -11.59
C PRO A 129 -3.34 -0.87 -10.76
N VAL A 130 -2.44 -1.85 -10.70
CA VAL A 130 -1.16 -1.74 -9.98
C VAL A 130 0.00 -2.08 -10.93
N ARG A 131 1.01 -1.21 -11.00
CA ARG A 131 2.26 -1.38 -11.75
C ARG A 131 3.28 -2.16 -10.91
N PHE A 132 3.90 -3.16 -11.51
CA PHE A 132 4.99 -3.94 -10.93
C PHE A 132 6.22 -3.87 -11.83
N GLN A 133 7.35 -3.53 -11.23
CA GLN A 133 8.68 -3.62 -11.85
C GLN A 133 9.46 -4.75 -11.19
N LEU A 134 9.74 -5.79 -11.94
CA LEU A 134 10.48 -6.97 -11.48
C LEU A 134 11.93 -6.85 -11.91
N PHE A 135 12.86 -7.17 -11.01
CA PHE A 135 14.29 -7.24 -11.31
C PHE A 135 14.85 -8.61 -10.93
N ASN A 136 15.83 -9.10 -11.70
CA ASN A 136 16.68 -10.19 -11.24
C ASN A 136 17.69 -9.70 -10.18
N ALA A 137 18.41 -10.64 -9.55
CA ALA A 137 19.22 -10.35 -8.37
C ALA A 137 20.38 -9.35 -8.62
N ASP A 138 20.91 -9.32 -9.84
CA ASP A 138 22.02 -8.45 -10.24
C ASP A 138 21.55 -7.22 -11.04
N PHE A 139 20.23 -7.01 -11.15
CA PHE A 139 19.60 -5.92 -11.91
C PHE A 139 20.00 -5.88 -13.40
N SER A 140 20.45 -7.00 -13.97
CA SER A 140 20.78 -7.10 -15.39
C SER A 140 19.56 -7.35 -16.29
N GLU A 141 18.47 -7.85 -15.72
CA GLU A 141 17.19 -8.07 -16.40
C GLU A 141 16.04 -7.45 -15.60
N ASP A 142 15.14 -6.79 -16.32
CA ASP A 142 13.91 -6.21 -15.78
C ASP A 142 12.66 -6.67 -16.55
N PHE A 143 11.50 -6.58 -15.90
CA PHE A 143 10.20 -6.86 -16.49
C PHE A 143 9.12 -6.00 -15.82
N GLU A 144 8.36 -5.27 -16.62
CA GLU A 144 7.27 -4.43 -16.14
C GLU A 144 5.90 -5.03 -16.49
N ILE A 145 4.97 -4.96 -15.55
CA ILE A 145 3.56 -5.32 -15.78
C ILE A 145 2.61 -4.42 -15.01
N THR A 146 1.54 -3.98 -15.69
CA THR A 146 0.36 -3.42 -15.05
C THR A 146 -0.68 -4.51 -14.85
N ALA A 147 -0.95 -4.85 -13.60
CA ALA A 147 -1.93 -5.85 -13.21
C ALA A 147 -3.27 -5.19 -12.87
N HIS A 148 -4.35 -5.75 -13.41
CA HIS A 148 -5.71 -5.30 -13.12
C HIS A 148 -6.36 -6.28 -12.13
N PRO A 149 -7.06 -5.78 -11.09
CA PRO A 149 -7.79 -6.63 -10.16
C PRO A 149 -8.81 -7.50 -10.88
N VAL A 150 -8.83 -8.79 -10.57
CA VAL A 150 -9.86 -9.67 -11.11
C VAL A 150 -11.17 -9.33 -10.42
N LYS A 151 -12.11 -8.71 -11.15
CA LYS A 151 -13.48 -8.55 -10.66
C LYS A 151 -13.99 -9.92 -10.26
N ALA A 152 -14.37 -10.08 -8.99
CA ALA A 152 -14.98 -11.31 -8.51
C ALA A 152 -16.28 -11.53 -9.28
N SER A 153 -16.25 -12.33 -10.36
CA SER A 153 -17.46 -12.81 -10.99
C SER A 153 -18.07 -13.83 -10.04
N TYR A 154 -19.01 -13.40 -9.21
CA TYR A 154 -19.93 -14.31 -8.54
C TYR A 154 -20.77 -14.99 -9.63
N SER A 155 -20.29 -16.10 -10.20
CA SER A 155 -21.14 -17.04 -10.92
C SER A 155 -21.85 -17.92 -9.89
N PHE A 156 -22.84 -17.34 -9.21
CA PHE A 156 -23.81 -18.09 -8.42
C PHE A 156 -25.00 -18.40 -9.34
N GLY A 157 -24.90 -19.51 -10.07
CA GLY A 157 -25.99 -20.05 -10.87
C GLY A 157 -26.36 -21.41 -10.29
N TRP A 158 -27.45 -21.45 -9.52
CA TRP A 158 -28.12 -22.70 -9.19
C TRP A 158 -28.58 -23.37 -10.49
N LYS A 159 -28.33 -24.67 -10.61
CA LYS A 159 -29.08 -25.51 -11.54
C LYS A 159 -30.22 -26.12 -10.74
N ASP A 160 -31.44 -25.69 -11.06
CA ASP A 160 -32.62 -26.52 -10.93
C ASP A 160 -32.58 -27.63 -12.00
#